data_AF-A0A7C5HTR7-F1
#
_entry.id   AF-A0A7C5HTR7-F1
#
_cell.length_a   1.000
_cell.length_b   1.000
_cell.length_c   1.000
_cell.angle_alpha   90.00
_cell.angle_beta   90.00
_cell.angle_gamma   90.00
#
_symmetry.space_group_name_H-M   'P 1'
#
loop_
_entity.id
_entity.type
_entity.pdbx_description
1 polymer ?
#
loop_
_entity_poly.entity_id
_entity_poly.type
_entity_poly.pdbx_seq_one_letter_code
_entity_poly.pdbx_strand_id
1 'polypeptide(L)'
;MDHTNQERKIIKIMVLLDRAVSLEELGQIIKVDKDFLVELDRIEFVKSEIENEKIIYEIAHDLIGETIEEQLVDDEKKELHQLIAQRVEEIHTEELDSYVMELARHYFYTDNREKAIEYLEKAGDTAKASYNNQQAIEFYDKLLNLLSETEVEKRIDMMLRKGDVLQLIGKWKECIDTRKISLVLSEKNNDQFRMAKSYQQLGLIYLQKGNYDEAMKYFE
;
A
#
# COMPACT_ATOMS: atom_id res chain seq x y z
N MET A 1 15.06 -26.87 17.71
CA MET A 1 14.97 -25.62 16.92
C MET A 1 15.55 -24.53 17.79
N ASP A 2 16.48 -23.77 17.24
CA ASP A 2 17.37 -22.88 17.99
C ASP A 2 16.61 -21.65 18.51
N HIS A 3 16.50 -21.47 19.84
CA HIS A 3 15.71 -20.41 20.48
C HIS A 3 16.10 -19.02 19.95
N THR A 4 17.41 -18.79 19.75
CA THR A 4 17.97 -17.54 19.23
C THR A 4 17.48 -17.18 17.82
N ASN A 5 17.15 -18.17 16.99
CA ASN A 5 16.65 -17.91 15.64
C ASN A 5 15.19 -17.45 15.66
N GLN A 6 14.39 -17.96 16.61
CA GLN A 6 12.99 -17.58 16.76
C GLN A 6 12.85 -16.17 17.37
N GLU A 7 13.66 -15.85 18.37
CA GLU A 7 13.76 -14.52 18.99
C GLU A 7 14.08 -13.43 17.96
N ARG A 8 15.07 -13.67 17.10
CA ARG A 8 15.42 -12.75 16.01
C ARG A 8 14.27 -12.55 15.02
N LYS A 9 13.49 -13.60 14.72
CA LYS A 9 12.32 -13.47 13.84
C LYS A 9 11.20 -12.63 14.45
N ILE A 10 10.99 -12.72 15.76
CA ILE A 10 9.99 -11.89 16.46
C ILE A 10 10.32 -10.41 16.25
N ILE A 11 11.58 -10.02 16.51
CA ILE A 11 12.04 -8.64 16.31
C ILE A 11 11.81 -8.20 14.86
N LYS A 12 12.23 -9.00 13.88
CA LYS A 12 12.08 -8.67 12.46
C LYS A 12 10.61 -8.51 12.05
N ILE A 13 9.72 -9.33 12.59
CA ILE A 13 8.28 -9.21 12.34
C ILE A 13 7.73 -7.91 12.95
N MET A 14 8.10 -7.58 14.19
CA MET A 14 7.67 -6.32 14.82
C MET A 14 8.15 -5.09 14.05
N VAL A 15 9.39 -5.13 13.54
CA VAL A 15 9.93 -4.08 12.67
C VAL A 15 9.12 -3.96 11.38
N LEU A 16 8.82 -5.08 10.71
CA LEU A 16 8.07 -5.05 9.45
C LEU A 16 6.58 -4.70 9.60
N LEU A 17 5.99 -4.94 10.78
CA LEU A 17 4.62 -4.50 11.10
C LEU A 17 4.53 -2.96 11.22
N ASP A 18 5.62 -2.34 11.69
CA ASP A 18 5.76 -0.87 11.80
C ASP A 18 4.62 -0.20 12.61
N ARG A 19 4.15 -0.89 13.67
CA ARG A 19 3.14 -0.38 14.61
C ARG A 19 3.18 -1.16 15.93
N ALA A 20 2.50 -0.63 16.93
CA ALA A 20 2.21 -1.38 18.14
C ALA A 20 1.38 -2.65 17.83
N VAL A 21 1.77 -3.76 18.45
CA VAL A 21 1.14 -5.07 18.25
C VAL A 21 0.86 -5.72 19.59
N SER A 22 -0.35 -6.29 19.74
CA SER A 22 -0.70 -7.02 20.96
C SER A 22 0.02 -8.36 21.04
N LEU A 23 0.26 -8.86 22.25
CA LEU A 23 0.83 -10.20 22.44
C LEU A 23 -0.01 -11.31 21.78
N GLU A 24 -1.33 -11.14 21.77
CA GLU A 24 -2.27 -12.08 21.16
C GLU A 24 -2.08 -12.12 19.64
N GLU A 25 -2.08 -10.95 19.00
CA GLU A 25 -1.89 -10.79 17.56
C GLU A 25 -0.51 -11.29 17.11
N LEU A 26 0.56 -10.87 17.80
CA LEU A 26 1.91 -11.35 17.52
C LEU A 26 2.02 -12.88 17.68
N GLY A 27 1.32 -13.43 18.68
CA GLY A 27 1.21 -14.87 18.93
C GLY A 27 0.48 -15.65 17.84
N GLN A 28 -0.42 -15.00 17.10
CA GLN A 28 -1.08 -15.60 15.93
C GLN A 28 -0.19 -15.58 14.69
N ILE A 29 0.74 -14.61 14.59
CA ILE A 29 1.71 -14.53 13.48
C ILE A 29 2.85 -15.54 13.67
N ILE A 30 3.46 -15.53 14.85
CA ILE A 30 4.61 -16.35 15.22
C ILE A 30 4.49 -16.83 16.66
N LYS A 31 5.06 -17.99 16.98
CA LYS A 31 5.15 -18.41 18.38
C LYS A 31 6.00 -17.40 19.16
N VAL A 32 5.40 -16.75 20.14
CA VAL A 32 6.06 -15.74 20.98
C VAL A 32 6.50 -16.35 22.31
N ASP A 33 7.72 -16.01 22.72
CA ASP A 33 8.17 -16.18 24.11
C ASP A 33 7.92 -14.87 24.87
N LYS A 34 7.10 -14.92 25.92
CA LYS A 34 6.74 -13.73 26.69
C LYS A 34 7.93 -13.20 27.49
N ASP A 35 8.77 -14.10 28.00
CA ASP A 35 9.92 -13.70 28.82
C ASP A 35 10.92 -12.91 27.96
N PHE A 36 11.07 -13.29 26.70
CA PHE A 36 11.89 -12.56 25.72
C PHE A 36 11.37 -11.13 25.47
N LEU A 37 10.06 -10.93 25.31
CA LEU A 37 9.50 -9.58 25.13
C LEU A 37 9.70 -8.70 26.37
N VAL A 38 9.60 -9.28 27.57
CA VAL A 38 9.90 -8.57 28.83
C VAL A 38 11.37 -8.20 28.92
N GLU A 39 12.28 -9.06 28.45
CA GLU A 39 13.70 -8.73 28.36
C GLU A 39 13.97 -7.59 27.37
N LEU A 40 13.33 -7.61 26.19
CA LEU A 40 13.44 -6.53 25.21
C LEU A 40 12.92 -5.19 25.74
N ASP A 41 11.83 -5.20 26.49
CA ASP A 41 11.27 -4.00 27.12
C ASP A 41 12.23 -3.44 28.19
N ARG A 42 12.82 -4.33 28.99
CA ARG A 42 13.81 -3.95 30.01
C ARG A 42 15.07 -3.31 29.44
N ILE A 43 15.51 -3.70 28.24
CA ILE A 43 16.67 -3.10 27.57
C ILE A 43 16.28 -1.94 26.64
N GLU A 44 15.03 -1.45 26.72
CA GLU A 44 14.50 -0.35 25.91
C GLU A 44 14.60 -0.59 24.40
N PHE A 45 14.53 -1.86 23.98
CA PHE A 45 14.49 -2.23 22.57
C PHE A 45 13.07 -2.17 22.02
N VAL A 46 12.13 -2.66 22.81
CA VAL A 46 10.69 -2.44 22.62
C VAL A 46 10.16 -1.60 23.78
N LYS A 47 8.96 -1.04 23.62
CA LYS A 47 8.19 -0.47 24.71
C LYS A 47 6.89 -1.24 24.85
N SER A 48 6.52 -1.56 26.09
CA SER A 48 5.22 -2.14 26.39
C SER A 48 4.25 -1.11 26.97
N GLU A 49 3.00 -1.12 26.50
CA GLU A 49 1.92 -0.29 27.03
C GLU A 49 0.65 -1.14 27.21
N ILE A 50 -0.25 -0.69 28.09
CA ILE A 50 -1.56 -1.33 28.28
C ILE A 50 -2.60 -0.51 27.52
N GLU A 51 -3.17 -1.11 26.48
CA GLU A 51 -4.25 -0.54 25.69
C GLU A 51 -5.43 -1.52 25.66
N ASN A 52 -6.65 -1.04 25.99
CA ASN A 52 -7.87 -1.86 25.99
C ASN A 52 -7.72 -3.21 26.72
N GLU A 53 -7.13 -3.19 27.92
CA GLU A 53 -6.85 -4.37 28.76
C GLU A 53 -5.85 -5.38 28.16
N LYS A 54 -5.17 -5.03 27.06
CA LYS A 54 -4.13 -5.85 26.43
C LYS A 54 -2.77 -5.17 26.55
N ILE A 55 -1.71 -5.98 26.64
CA ILE A 55 -0.33 -5.49 26.54
C ILE A 55 0.03 -5.44 25.06
N ILE A 56 0.36 -4.23 24.60
CA ILE A 56 0.87 -3.95 23.25
C ILE A 56 2.37 -3.68 23.34
N TYR A 57 3.09 -4.06 22.30
CA TYR A 57 4.52 -3.85 22.16
C TYR A 57 4.82 -3.09 20.87
N GLU A 58 5.71 -2.11 20.94
CA GLU A 58 6.22 -1.37 19.78
C GLU A 58 7.75 -1.25 19.82
N ILE A 59 8.40 -1.02 18.68
CA ILE A 59 9.84 -0.75 18.64
C ILE A 59 10.10 0.61 19.30
N ALA A 60 11.02 0.64 20.27
CA ALA A 60 11.18 1.82 21.14
C ALA A 60 11.70 3.07 20.41
N HIS A 61 12.45 2.88 19.33
CA HIS A 61 13.11 3.92 18.55
C HIS A 61 13.13 3.58 17.05
N ASP A 62 12.70 4.51 16.20
CA ASP A 62 12.65 4.34 14.74
C ASP A 62 13.97 3.83 14.15
N LEU A 63 15.11 4.35 14.62
CA LEU A 63 16.45 3.95 14.17
C LEU A 63 16.75 2.45 14.39
N ILE A 64 16.19 1.85 15.45
CA ILE A 64 16.32 0.40 15.70
C ILE A 64 15.62 -0.36 14.57
N GLY A 65 14.40 0.05 14.24
CA GLY A 65 13.61 -0.54 13.15
C GLY A 65 14.33 -0.41 11.81
N GLU A 66 14.73 0.81 11.44
CA GLU A 66 15.47 1.09 10.21
C GLU A 66 16.74 0.23 10.09
N THR A 67 17.54 0.17 11.16
CA THR A 67 18.80 -0.61 11.17
C THR A 67 18.54 -2.10 10.94
N ILE A 68 17.47 -2.65 11.51
CA ILE A 68 17.14 -4.07 11.38
C ILE A 68 16.59 -4.36 10.00
N GLU A 69 15.72 -3.49 9.49
CA GLU A 69 15.16 -3.63 8.15
C GLU A 69 16.25 -3.58 7.08
N GLU A 70 17.24 -2.68 7.21
CA GLU A 70 18.40 -2.59 6.31
C GLU A 70 19.29 -3.84 6.34
N GLN A 71 19.30 -4.58 7.45
CA GLN A 71 20.06 -5.82 7.59
C GLN A 71 19.34 -7.05 7.04
N LEU A 72 18.06 -6.94 6.70
CA LEU A 72 17.31 -8.04 6.10
C LEU A 72 17.77 -8.26 4.66
N VAL A 73 18.15 -9.49 4.36
CA VAL A 73 18.35 -9.94 2.98
C VAL A 73 17.02 -10.06 2.27
N ASP A 74 16.98 -9.74 0.97
CA ASP A 74 15.76 -9.64 0.16
C ASP A 74 14.85 -10.88 0.27
N ASP A 75 15.42 -12.08 0.21
CA ASP A 75 14.66 -13.33 0.31
C ASP A 75 13.99 -13.50 1.70
N GLU A 76 14.70 -13.16 2.78
CA GLU A 76 14.14 -13.24 4.13
C GLU A 76 13.06 -12.18 4.35
N LYS A 77 13.31 -10.93 3.90
CA LYS A 77 12.35 -9.84 3.98
C LYS A 77 11.03 -10.23 3.31
N LYS A 78 11.14 -10.79 2.11
CA LYS A 78 10.02 -11.29 1.31
C LYS A 78 9.25 -12.43 2.00
N GLU A 79 9.95 -13.41 2.56
CA GLU A 79 9.32 -14.51 3.32
C GLU A 79 8.55 -13.98 4.54
N LEU A 80 9.12 -12.99 5.25
CA LEU A 80 8.48 -12.39 6.42
C LEU A 80 7.26 -11.54 6.03
N HIS A 81 7.34 -10.73 4.97
CA HIS A 81 6.16 -10.01 4.48
C HIS A 81 5.05 -10.97 4.06
N GLN A 82 5.39 -12.08 3.40
CA GLN A 82 4.40 -13.10 3.01
C GLN A 82 3.75 -13.74 4.23
N LEU A 83 4.54 -14.10 5.24
CA LEU A 83 4.03 -14.65 6.50
C LEU A 83 3.07 -13.67 7.18
N ILE A 84 3.48 -12.40 7.35
CA ILE A 84 2.66 -11.38 8.01
C ILE A 84 1.34 -11.21 7.25
N ALA A 85 1.39 -11.00 5.92
CA ALA A 85 0.21 -10.78 5.11
C ALA A 85 -0.80 -11.94 5.22
N GLN A 86 -0.33 -13.19 5.12
CA GLN A 86 -1.17 -14.37 5.24
C GLN A 86 -1.83 -14.46 6.62
N ARG A 87 -1.08 -14.15 7.67
CA ARG A 87 -1.61 -14.22 9.04
C ARG A 87 -2.65 -13.14 9.29
N VAL A 88 -2.38 -11.90 8.89
CA VAL A 88 -3.35 -10.81 8.99
C VAL A 88 -4.62 -11.15 8.19
N GLU A 89 -4.49 -11.71 6.99
CA GLU A 89 -5.62 -12.14 6.17
C GLU A 89 -6.43 -13.29 6.83
N GLU A 90 -5.75 -14.28 7.42
CA GLU A 90 -6.37 -15.42 8.12
C GLU A 90 -7.10 -15.00 9.41
N ILE A 91 -6.53 -14.06 10.17
CA ILE A 91 -7.05 -13.61 11.47
C ILE A 91 -8.27 -12.70 11.26
N HIS A 92 -8.19 -11.76 10.32
CA HIS A 92 -9.15 -10.68 10.18
C HIS A 92 -10.14 -10.89 9.03
N THR A 93 -10.51 -12.13 8.72
CA THR A 93 -11.42 -12.48 7.60
C THR A 93 -12.73 -11.67 7.56
N GLU A 94 -13.30 -11.31 8.71
CA GLU A 94 -14.55 -10.54 8.80
C GLU A 94 -14.34 -9.01 8.78
N GLU A 95 -13.10 -8.54 8.98
CA GLU A 95 -12.74 -7.11 9.12
C GLU A 95 -11.57 -6.71 8.21
N LEU A 96 -11.39 -7.40 7.08
CA LEU A 96 -10.26 -7.18 6.16
C LEU A 96 -10.15 -5.73 5.69
N ASP A 97 -11.28 -5.03 5.55
CA ASP A 97 -11.33 -3.63 5.13
C ASP A 97 -10.47 -2.71 6.02
N SER A 98 -10.39 -2.99 7.32
CA SER A 98 -9.55 -2.24 8.28
C SER A 98 -8.04 -2.46 8.05
N TYR A 99 -7.66 -3.58 7.43
CA TYR A 99 -6.27 -3.99 7.23
C TYR A 99 -5.82 -3.89 5.77
N VAL A 100 -6.69 -3.44 4.85
CA VAL A 100 -6.40 -3.34 3.40
C VAL A 100 -5.08 -2.62 3.11
N MET A 101 -4.81 -1.49 3.79
CA MET A 101 -3.58 -0.73 3.57
C MET A 101 -2.33 -1.47 4.06
N GLU A 102 -2.43 -2.21 5.15
CA GLU A 102 -1.35 -3.05 5.68
C GLU A 102 -1.08 -4.24 4.76
N LEU A 103 -2.14 -4.96 4.38
CA LEU A 103 -2.07 -6.08 3.44
C LEU A 103 -1.46 -5.63 2.10
N ALA A 104 -1.82 -4.45 1.60
CA ALA A 104 -1.23 -3.88 0.39
C ALA A 104 0.28 -3.64 0.52
N ARG A 105 0.75 -3.14 1.67
CA ARG A 105 2.18 -2.95 1.92
C ARG A 105 2.91 -4.28 1.97
N HIS A 106 2.40 -5.27 2.70
CA HIS A 106 3.08 -6.55 2.83
C HIS A 106 3.09 -7.32 1.50
N TYR A 107 1.94 -7.54 0.84
CA TYR A 107 1.91 -8.28 -0.41
C TYR A 107 2.71 -7.62 -1.54
N PHE A 108 2.90 -6.30 -1.53
CA PHE A 108 3.75 -5.62 -2.52
C PHE A 108 5.21 -6.09 -2.48
N TYR A 109 5.72 -6.49 -1.31
CA TYR A 109 7.08 -7.00 -1.16
C TYR A 109 7.20 -8.52 -1.32
N THR A 110 6.14 -9.20 -1.80
CA THR A 110 6.13 -10.66 -1.99
C THR A 110 6.03 -11.06 -3.47
N ASP A 111 6.19 -12.37 -3.74
CA ASP A 111 5.93 -12.93 -5.07
C ASP A 111 4.44 -13.07 -5.39
N ASN A 112 3.55 -12.83 -4.43
CA ASN A 112 2.12 -12.99 -4.64
C ASN A 112 1.54 -11.78 -5.36
N ARG A 113 1.87 -11.68 -6.64
CA ARG A 113 1.45 -10.62 -7.55
C ARG A 113 -0.07 -10.41 -7.55
N GLU A 114 -0.84 -11.50 -7.54
CA GLU A 114 -2.29 -11.43 -7.59
C GLU A 114 -2.85 -10.69 -6.37
N LYS A 115 -2.41 -11.10 -5.16
CA LYS A 115 -2.79 -10.43 -3.91
C LYS A 115 -2.25 -9.02 -3.81
N ALA A 116 -1.02 -8.77 -4.28
CA ALA A 116 -0.47 -7.42 -4.33
C ALA A 116 -1.35 -6.50 -5.17
N ILE A 117 -1.76 -6.95 -6.36
CA ILE A 117 -2.67 -6.20 -7.23
C ILE A 117 -4.02 -5.94 -6.56
N GLU A 118 -4.61 -6.98 -5.96
CA GLU A 118 -5.90 -6.90 -5.27
C GLU A 118 -5.87 -5.85 -4.16
N TYR A 119 -4.90 -5.96 -3.24
CA TYR A 119 -4.85 -5.10 -2.08
C TYR A 119 -4.34 -3.69 -2.37
N LEU A 120 -3.41 -3.50 -3.32
CA LEU A 120 -3.00 -2.15 -3.74
C LEU A 120 -4.15 -1.38 -4.37
N GLU A 121 -5.00 -2.04 -5.16
CA GLU A 121 -6.19 -1.39 -5.73
C GLU A 121 -7.15 -0.95 -4.63
N LYS A 122 -7.52 -1.87 -3.73
CA LYS A 122 -8.39 -1.57 -2.58
C LYS A 122 -7.79 -0.47 -1.70
N ALA A 123 -6.49 -0.53 -1.41
CA ALA A 123 -5.82 0.46 -0.56
C ALA A 123 -5.77 1.84 -1.19
N GLY A 124 -5.53 1.92 -2.51
CA GLY A 124 -5.61 3.18 -3.26
C GLY A 124 -7.01 3.78 -3.20
N ASP A 125 -8.05 2.97 -3.38
CA ASP A 125 -9.45 3.40 -3.32
C ASP A 125 -9.88 3.83 -1.91
N THR A 126 -9.50 3.07 -0.87
CA THR A 126 -9.76 3.42 0.53
C THR A 126 -9.04 4.72 0.90
N ALA A 127 -7.77 4.87 0.54
CA ALA A 127 -7.02 6.10 0.79
C ALA A 127 -7.64 7.31 0.07
N LYS A 128 -8.08 7.14 -1.18
CA LYS A 128 -8.81 8.16 -1.94
C LYS A 128 -10.12 8.55 -1.24
N ALA A 129 -10.92 7.57 -0.81
CA ALA A 129 -12.20 7.81 -0.13
C ALA A 129 -12.03 8.54 1.21
N SER A 130 -10.94 8.27 1.92
CA SER A 130 -10.57 8.94 3.18
C SER A 130 -9.77 10.24 2.98
N TYR A 131 -9.65 10.75 1.75
CA TYR A 131 -8.87 11.94 1.40
C TYR A 131 -7.38 11.87 1.76
N ASN A 132 -6.83 10.67 1.98
CA ASN A 132 -5.39 10.45 2.11
C ASN A 132 -4.74 10.40 0.72
N ASN A 133 -4.77 11.56 0.05
CA ASN A 133 -4.48 11.69 -1.38
C ASN A 133 -3.07 11.24 -1.77
N GLN A 134 -2.07 11.54 -0.94
CA GLN A 134 -0.68 11.19 -1.23
C GLN A 134 -0.49 9.66 -1.19
N GLN A 135 -1.07 9.01 -0.17
CA GLN A 135 -1.02 7.55 -0.05
C GLN A 135 -1.82 6.85 -1.17
N ALA A 136 -2.95 7.42 -1.58
CA ALA A 136 -3.72 6.91 -2.72
C ALA A 136 -2.87 6.91 -4.01
N ILE A 137 -2.15 8.00 -4.28
CA ILE A 137 -1.24 8.11 -5.44
C ILE A 137 -0.14 7.05 -5.36
N GLU A 138 0.47 6.87 -4.18
CA GLU A 138 1.53 5.88 -3.97
C GLU A 138 1.06 4.45 -4.23
N PHE A 139 -0.13 4.08 -3.74
CA PHE A 139 -0.70 2.76 -4.00
C PHE A 139 -1.03 2.57 -5.49
N TYR A 140 -1.61 3.56 -6.15
CA TYR A 140 -1.86 3.49 -7.59
C TYR A 140 -0.57 3.40 -8.40
N ASP A 141 0.51 4.08 -8.00
CA ASP A 141 1.81 3.99 -8.66
C ASP A 141 2.47 2.62 -8.48
N LYS A 142 2.46 2.08 -7.26
CA LYS A 142 2.92 0.71 -6.99
C LYS A 142 2.14 -0.30 -7.85
N LEU A 143 0.83 -0.17 -7.92
CA LEU A 143 -0.02 -1.01 -8.76
C LEU A 143 0.29 -0.87 -10.25
N LEU A 144 0.41 0.35 -10.76
CA LEU A 144 0.75 0.62 -12.17
C LEU A 144 2.11 0.03 -12.58
N ASN A 145 3.09 0.01 -11.67
CA ASN A 145 4.39 -0.60 -11.89
C ASN A 145 4.34 -2.13 -11.88
N LEU A 146 3.38 -2.71 -11.15
CA LEU A 146 3.14 -4.14 -11.21
C LEU A 146 2.46 -4.50 -12.54
N LEU A 147 1.42 -3.81 -12.98
CA LEU A 147 0.63 -4.20 -14.15
C LEU A 147 1.48 -4.33 -15.43
N SER A 148 1.33 -5.48 -16.09
CA SER A 148 2.00 -5.80 -17.36
C SER A 148 1.44 -4.97 -18.52
N GLU A 149 2.17 -4.92 -19.64
CA GLU A 149 1.72 -4.22 -20.84
C GLU A 149 0.43 -4.77 -21.43
N THR A 150 0.09 -6.03 -21.17
CA THR A 150 -1.14 -6.68 -21.62
C THR A 150 -2.36 -6.32 -20.75
N GLU A 151 -2.15 -5.83 -19.52
CA GLU A 151 -3.22 -5.42 -18.60
C GLU A 151 -3.68 -3.97 -18.87
N VAL A 152 -3.84 -3.63 -20.16
CA VAL A 152 -4.05 -2.24 -20.64
C VAL A 152 -5.26 -1.58 -19.98
N GLU A 153 -6.38 -2.29 -19.90
CA GLU A 153 -7.62 -1.78 -19.32
C GLU A 153 -7.44 -1.36 -17.85
N LYS A 154 -6.81 -2.23 -17.05
CA LYS A 154 -6.57 -1.97 -15.63
C LYS A 154 -5.57 -0.82 -15.44
N ARG A 155 -4.54 -0.72 -16.30
CA ARG A 155 -3.60 0.41 -16.29
C ARG A 155 -4.31 1.72 -16.56
N ILE A 156 -5.20 1.76 -17.56
CA ILE A 156 -5.99 2.95 -17.86
C ILE A 156 -6.87 3.34 -16.67
N ASP A 157 -7.60 2.37 -16.08
CA ASP A 157 -8.46 2.64 -14.93
C ASP A 157 -7.69 3.22 -13.74
N MET A 158 -6.51 2.67 -13.42
CA MET A 158 -5.66 3.19 -12.36
C MET A 158 -5.10 4.58 -12.67
N MET A 159 -4.71 4.84 -13.92
CA MET A 159 -4.28 6.19 -14.35
C MET A 159 -5.39 7.23 -14.21
N LEU A 160 -6.63 6.87 -14.57
CA LEU A 160 -7.79 7.75 -14.40
C LEU A 160 -8.08 8.01 -12.92
N ARG A 161 -8.06 6.98 -12.07
CA ARG A 161 -8.27 7.13 -10.62
C ARG A 161 -7.17 7.98 -9.97
N LYS A 162 -5.89 7.75 -10.32
CA LYS A 162 -4.77 8.60 -9.90
C LYS A 162 -4.93 10.05 -10.39
N GLY A 163 -5.37 10.22 -11.64
CA GLY A 163 -5.65 11.53 -12.23
C GLY A 163 -6.69 12.32 -11.44
N ASP A 164 -7.77 11.68 -10.97
CA ASP A 164 -8.78 12.32 -10.12
C ASP A 164 -8.18 12.84 -8.81
N VAL A 165 -7.31 12.04 -8.16
CA VAL A 165 -6.66 12.43 -6.91
C VAL A 165 -5.69 13.59 -7.15
N LEU A 166 -4.89 13.54 -8.22
CA LEU A 166 -3.98 14.62 -8.61
C LEU A 166 -4.71 15.93 -8.91
N GLN A 167 -5.88 15.84 -9.55
CA GLN A 167 -6.75 16.98 -9.80
C GLN A 167 -7.23 17.60 -8.48
N LEU A 168 -7.68 16.76 -7.53
CA LEU A 168 -8.18 17.20 -6.23
C LEU A 168 -7.14 17.99 -5.44
N ILE A 169 -5.87 17.57 -5.46
CA ILE A 169 -4.77 18.25 -4.76
C ILE A 169 -4.08 19.35 -5.59
N GLY A 170 -4.61 19.67 -6.78
CA GLY A 170 -4.09 20.75 -7.62
C GLY A 170 -2.75 20.44 -8.30
N LYS A 171 -2.32 19.18 -8.38
CA LYS A 171 -1.16 18.74 -9.16
C LYS A 171 -1.51 18.66 -10.66
N TRP A 172 -1.84 19.82 -11.23
CA TRP A 172 -2.43 19.94 -12.58
C TRP A 172 -1.57 19.34 -13.69
N LYS A 173 -0.25 19.54 -13.62
CA LYS A 173 0.68 19.06 -14.65
C LYS A 173 0.70 17.53 -14.68
N GLU A 174 0.98 16.91 -13.54
CA GLU A 174 0.99 15.45 -13.38
C GLU A 174 -0.37 14.85 -13.74
N CYS A 175 -1.47 15.50 -13.38
CA CYS A 175 -2.83 15.09 -13.73
C CYS A 175 -3.05 15.04 -15.25
N ILE A 176 -2.70 16.13 -15.96
CA ILE A 176 -2.82 16.21 -17.43
C ILE A 176 -1.93 15.15 -18.09
N ASP A 177 -0.68 15.03 -17.65
CA ASP A 177 0.27 14.06 -18.21
C ASP A 177 -0.24 12.63 -18.04
N THR A 178 -0.72 12.28 -16.83
CA THR A 178 -1.32 10.95 -16.56
C THR A 178 -2.54 10.68 -17.43
N ARG A 179 -3.45 11.64 -17.58
CA ARG A 179 -4.66 11.49 -18.41
C ARG A 179 -4.36 11.42 -19.91
N LYS A 180 -3.33 12.11 -20.40
CA LYS A 180 -2.85 11.99 -21.79
C LYS A 180 -2.29 10.60 -22.07
N ILE A 181 -1.52 10.02 -21.13
CA ILE A 181 -1.02 8.65 -21.27
C ILE A 181 -2.18 7.66 -21.31
N SER A 182 -3.14 7.81 -20.40
CA SER A 182 -4.39 7.03 -20.39
C SER A 182 -5.12 7.09 -21.74
N LEU A 183 -5.26 8.29 -22.32
CA LEU A 183 -5.88 8.48 -23.61
C LEU A 183 -5.15 7.71 -24.73
N VAL A 184 -3.83 7.89 -24.84
CA VAL A 184 -3.02 7.18 -25.86
C VAL A 184 -3.12 5.66 -25.70
N LEU A 185 -3.14 5.14 -24.47
CA LEU A 185 -3.33 3.70 -24.23
C LEU A 185 -4.72 3.24 -24.68
N SER A 186 -5.76 4.00 -24.36
CA SER A 186 -7.14 3.67 -24.74
C SER A 186 -7.35 3.70 -26.26
N GLU A 187 -6.72 4.65 -26.96
CA GLU A 187 -6.72 4.74 -28.43
C GLU A 187 -6.04 3.53 -29.07
N LYS A 188 -4.85 3.15 -28.58
CA LYS A 188 -4.13 1.96 -29.06
C LYS A 188 -4.92 0.68 -28.84
N ASN A 189 -5.69 0.60 -27.76
CA ASN A 189 -6.52 -0.57 -27.43
C ASN A 189 -7.92 -0.54 -28.09
N ASN A 190 -8.25 0.52 -28.84
CA ASN A 190 -9.59 0.77 -29.40
C ASN A 190 -10.71 0.74 -28.34
N ASP A 191 -10.41 1.10 -27.09
CA ASP A 191 -11.37 1.12 -25.98
C ASP A 191 -12.16 2.43 -25.98
N GLN A 192 -13.26 2.44 -26.72
CA GLN A 192 -14.10 3.63 -26.89
C GLN A 192 -14.63 4.19 -25.55
N PHE A 193 -14.90 3.32 -24.57
CA PHE A 193 -15.42 3.75 -23.27
C PHE A 193 -14.36 4.51 -22.49
N ARG A 194 -13.16 3.95 -22.37
CA ARG A 194 -12.05 4.60 -21.64
C ARG A 194 -11.45 5.78 -22.40
N MET A 195 -11.52 5.77 -23.74
CA MET A 195 -11.21 6.93 -24.57
C MET A 195 -12.14 8.10 -24.22
N ALA A 196 -13.46 7.89 -24.29
CA ALA A 196 -14.43 8.95 -23.99
C ALA A 196 -14.26 9.51 -22.57
N LYS A 197 -14.01 8.64 -21.59
CA LYS A 197 -13.72 9.05 -20.21
C LYS A 197 -12.43 9.90 -20.12
N SER A 198 -11.36 9.51 -20.81
CA SER A 198 -10.10 10.27 -20.84
C SER A 198 -10.27 11.65 -21.51
N TYR A 199 -10.98 11.71 -22.64
CA TYR A 199 -11.34 12.95 -23.34
C TYR A 199 -12.13 13.89 -22.44
N GLN A 200 -13.23 13.40 -21.85
CA GLN A 200 -14.05 14.17 -20.92
C GLN A 200 -13.22 14.74 -19.76
N GLN A 201 -12.38 13.90 -19.14
CA GLN A 201 -11.55 14.30 -18.02
C GLN A 201 -10.49 15.34 -18.37
N LEU A 202 -9.91 15.29 -19.58
CA LEU A 202 -8.98 16.32 -20.07
C LEU A 202 -9.70 17.64 -20.37
N GLY A 203 -10.85 17.58 -21.06
CA GLY A 203 -11.67 18.76 -21.35
C GLY A 203 -12.07 19.50 -20.08
N LEU A 204 -12.54 18.77 -19.05
CA LEU A 204 -12.90 19.34 -17.75
C LEU A 204 -11.73 20.04 -17.04
N ILE A 205 -10.50 19.50 -17.14
CA ILE A 205 -9.32 20.17 -16.55
C ILE A 205 -9.05 21.49 -17.26
N TYR A 206 -9.05 21.51 -18.60
CA TYR A 206 -8.77 22.73 -19.33
C TYR A 206 -9.84 23.80 -19.11
N LEU A 207 -11.11 23.41 -18.94
CA LEU A 207 -12.17 24.31 -18.47
C LEU A 207 -11.87 24.90 -17.08
N GLN A 208 -11.48 24.06 -16.12
CA GLN A 208 -11.12 24.53 -14.77
C GLN A 208 -9.91 25.48 -14.77
N LYS A 209 -9.00 25.33 -15.74
CA LYS A 209 -7.86 26.25 -15.94
C LYS A 209 -8.20 27.49 -16.76
N GLY A 210 -9.44 27.63 -17.25
CA GLY A 210 -9.88 28.75 -18.10
C GLY A 210 -9.34 28.71 -19.54
N ASN A 211 -8.77 27.58 -19.98
CA ASN A 211 -8.29 27.42 -21.35
C ASN A 211 -9.38 26.77 -22.21
N TYR A 212 -10.33 27.59 -22.66
CA TYR A 212 -11.50 27.14 -23.42
C TYR A 212 -11.13 26.58 -24.81
N ASP A 213 -10.08 27.13 -25.45
CA ASP A 213 -9.64 26.69 -26.78
C ASP A 213 -9.09 25.25 -26.73
N GLU A 214 -8.29 24.92 -25.72
CA GLU A 214 -7.83 23.54 -25.53
C GLU A 214 -8.96 22.63 -25.06
N ALA A 215 -9.87 23.10 -24.21
CA ALA A 215 -10.99 22.30 -23.75
C ALA A 215 -11.91 21.85 -24.91
N MET A 216 -12.16 22.72 -25.89
CA MET A 216 -13.01 22.42 -27.04
C MET A 216 -12.48 21.22 -27.83
N LYS A 217 -11.16 21.12 -28.01
CA LYS A 217 -10.51 20.01 -28.72
C LYS A 217 -10.75 18.63 -28.10
N TYR A 218 -11.12 18.58 -26.81
CA TYR A 218 -11.40 17.33 -26.10
C TYR A 218 -12.90 17.03 -25.97
N PHE A 219 -13.78 17.93 -26.42
CA PHE A 219 -15.24 17.73 -26.41
C PHE A 219 -15.85 17.54 -27.81
N GLU A 220 -15.08 17.82 -28.86
CA GLU A 220 -15.41 17.48 -30.26
C GLU A 220 -15.28 15.97 -30.52
#